data_AF-A0A2H9QKM1-F1
#
_entry.id   AF-A0A2H9QKM1-F1
#
_cell.length_a   1.000
_cell.length_b   1.000
_cell.length_c   1.000
_cell.angle_alpha   90.00
_cell.angle_beta   90.00
_cell.angle_gamma   90.00
#
_symmetry.space_group_name_H-M   'P 1'
#
loop_
_entity.id
_entity.type
_entity.pdbx_description
1 polymer ?
#
loop_
_entity_poly.entity_id
_entity_poly.type
_entity_poly.pdbx_seq_one_letter_code
_entity_poly.pdbx_strand_id
1 'polypeptide(L)'
;MNYDYLRKQHAKTFLSFFKEKQYSVESPSNLISENDNTLLYINDTIAPWKNYLGTQIPEEGLCLKQPCLRLQGLRDTISLENQLELKSERYIGYFTGLGILVGPNKENSVQEEILELLLQKYKILQSNIKIFARTDMNFLGVLSKQLDINLEQNPEIYYDWQYGLDNIKGKGATFMLRQKNNSLKEIGQLIEIYSGEKKLGYEFGFGLETFTSRFLQDETFASWPITKYIEEPHLKFKTLLDNYSCLATMLSCDTSKFTERHIQELNKNIRNIALLQDIFGLSSEYSYDVLNRFSLGEFNKETNLNLLDLIKQEEDNLWRFRNGIN
;
A
#
# COMPACT_ATOMS: atom_id res chain seq x y z
N MET A 1 4.41 -17.73 13.64
CA MET A 1 5.13 -17.48 12.36
C MET A 1 5.64 -16.04 12.39
N ASN A 2 6.88 -15.76 11.99
CA ASN A 2 7.42 -14.40 12.02
C ASN A 2 7.10 -13.68 10.70
N TYR A 3 5.99 -12.92 10.66
CA TYR A 3 5.56 -12.17 9.47
C TYR A 3 6.58 -11.12 9.03
N ASP A 4 7.32 -10.52 9.95
CA ASP A 4 8.35 -9.54 9.61
C ASP A 4 9.48 -10.16 8.80
N TYR A 5 9.98 -11.31 9.27
CA TYR A 5 10.99 -12.07 8.55
C TYR A 5 10.50 -12.40 7.14
N LEU A 6 9.26 -12.87 7.01
CA LEU A 6 8.72 -13.26 5.70
C LEU A 6 8.55 -12.06 4.76
N ARG A 7 8.03 -10.92 5.23
CA ARG A 7 7.98 -9.68 4.45
C ARG A 7 9.37 -9.29 3.94
N LYS A 8 10.37 -9.31 4.81
CA LYS A 8 11.76 -9.01 4.44
C LYS A 8 12.29 -9.99 3.39
N GLN A 9 11.93 -11.29 3.48
CA GLN A 9 12.29 -12.27 2.46
C GLN A 9 11.56 -12.04 1.14
N HIS A 10 10.27 -11.71 1.14
CA HIS A 10 9.53 -11.41 -0.08
C HIS A 10 10.08 -10.16 -0.78
N ALA A 11 10.33 -9.08 -0.04
CA ALA A 11 10.98 -7.88 -0.58
C ALA A 11 12.37 -8.19 -1.16
N LYS A 12 13.20 -8.96 -0.44
CA LYS A 12 14.50 -9.38 -0.95
C LYS A 12 14.38 -10.22 -2.21
N THR A 13 13.45 -11.18 -2.23
CA THR A 13 13.21 -12.07 -3.39
C THR A 13 12.81 -11.26 -4.62
N PHE A 14 11.88 -10.32 -4.47
CA PHE A 14 11.44 -9.43 -5.54
C PHE A 14 12.60 -8.59 -6.10
N LEU A 15 13.31 -7.86 -5.23
CA LEU A 15 14.39 -6.96 -5.67
C LEU A 15 15.56 -7.74 -6.28
N SER A 16 15.95 -8.87 -5.69
CA SER A 16 17.02 -9.71 -6.24
C SER A 16 16.62 -10.31 -7.58
N PHE A 17 15.37 -10.76 -7.73
CA PHE A 17 14.87 -11.32 -8.99
C PHE A 17 14.95 -10.30 -10.13
N PHE A 18 14.42 -9.09 -9.95
CA PHE A 18 14.45 -8.09 -11.01
C PHE A 18 15.85 -7.53 -11.26
N LYS A 19 16.71 -7.48 -10.23
CA LYS A 19 18.13 -7.21 -10.43
C LYS A 19 18.82 -8.26 -11.30
N GLU A 20 18.52 -9.55 -11.11
CA GLU A 20 19.01 -10.64 -11.97
C GLU A 20 18.51 -10.50 -13.42
N LYS A 21 17.32 -9.92 -13.60
CA LYS A 21 16.74 -9.55 -14.92
C LYS A 21 17.26 -8.20 -15.46
N GLN A 22 18.31 -7.66 -14.85
CA GLN A 22 19.00 -6.42 -15.26
C GLN A 22 18.22 -5.12 -15.04
N TYR A 23 17.13 -5.13 -14.25
CA TYR A 23 16.42 -3.90 -13.90
C TYR A 23 17.29 -2.98 -13.02
N SER A 24 17.17 -1.67 -13.22
CA SER A 24 17.72 -0.69 -12.28
C SER A 24 16.92 -0.74 -10.98
N VAL A 25 17.57 -1.15 -9.89
CA VAL A 25 16.96 -1.15 -8.55
C VAL A 25 17.15 0.22 -7.93
N GLU A 26 16.06 1.00 -7.91
CA GLU A 26 16.04 2.36 -7.40
C GLU A 26 15.88 2.40 -5.88
N SER A 27 16.35 3.50 -5.28
CA SER A 27 16.07 3.80 -3.88
C SER A 27 14.64 4.34 -3.72
N PRO A 28 13.95 4.05 -2.61
CA PRO A 28 12.65 4.66 -2.35
C PRO A 28 12.75 6.19 -2.29
N SER A 29 11.73 6.86 -2.80
CA SER A 29 11.55 8.30 -2.57
C SER A 29 11.01 8.57 -1.16
N ASN A 30 11.19 9.81 -0.71
CA ASN A 30 10.54 10.32 0.48
C ASN A 30 9.01 10.21 0.35
N LEU A 31 8.32 9.97 1.46
CA LEU A 31 6.85 9.89 1.48
C LEU A 31 6.17 11.20 1.08
N ILE A 32 6.81 12.34 1.30
CA ILE A 32 6.35 13.62 0.76
C ILE A 32 7.08 13.84 -0.56
N SER A 33 6.32 13.92 -1.64
CA SER A 33 6.88 14.16 -2.98
C SER A 33 7.47 15.56 -3.05
N GLU A 34 8.68 15.67 -3.61
CA GLU A 34 9.33 16.97 -3.88
C GLU A 34 8.88 17.56 -5.22
N ASN A 35 8.35 16.72 -6.11
CA ASN A 35 8.09 17.06 -7.51
C ASN A 35 6.62 16.96 -7.90
N ASP A 36 5.76 16.46 -7.02
CA ASP A 36 4.33 16.25 -7.31
C ASP A 36 3.46 16.81 -6.18
N ASN A 37 3.01 18.05 -6.36
CA ASN A 37 2.13 18.75 -5.43
C ASN A 37 0.67 18.25 -5.47
N THR A 38 0.33 17.35 -6.40
CA THR A 38 -1.01 16.74 -6.47
C THR A 38 -1.15 15.59 -5.47
N LEU A 39 -0.02 14.99 -5.07
CA LEU A 39 0.03 13.94 -4.06
C LEU A 39 0.29 14.55 -2.68
N LEU A 40 -0.54 14.17 -1.69
CA LEU A 40 -0.24 14.49 -0.31
C LEU A 40 0.89 13.60 0.22
N TYR A 41 0.82 12.31 -0.07
CA TYR A 41 1.90 11.36 0.21
C TYR A 41 2.07 10.42 -0.98
N ILE A 42 3.27 9.90 -1.16
CA ILE A 42 3.54 8.80 -2.08
C ILE A 42 2.66 7.62 -1.68
N ASN A 43 1.77 7.21 -2.58
CA ASN A 43 0.69 6.26 -2.33
C ASN A 43 0.78 4.97 -3.18
N ASP A 44 1.79 4.87 -4.03
CA ASP A 44 2.10 3.73 -4.89
C ASP A 44 3.57 3.79 -5.38
N THR A 45 3.95 2.83 -6.22
CA THR A 45 5.30 2.71 -6.80
C THR A 45 5.50 3.56 -8.04
N ILE A 46 4.44 4.02 -8.71
CA ILE A 46 4.57 4.86 -9.91
C ILE A 46 4.85 6.32 -9.55
N ALA A 47 4.43 6.80 -8.37
CA ALA A 47 4.63 8.19 -7.98
C ALA A 47 6.10 8.67 -8.09
N PRO A 48 7.12 7.92 -7.60
CA PRO A 48 8.54 8.20 -7.87
C PRO A 48 8.94 8.24 -9.34
N TRP A 49 8.21 7.53 -10.21
CA TRP A 49 8.55 7.32 -11.61
C TRP A 49 7.78 8.18 -12.60
N LYS A 50 6.89 9.07 -12.12
CA LYS A 50 6.09 9.95 -12.97
C LYS A 50 6.93 10.73 -13.99
N ASN A 51 8.15 11.13 -13.63
CA ASN A 51 9.08 11.82 -14.54
C ASN A 51 9.44 10.98 -15.79
N TYR A 52 9.53 9.65 -15.67
CA TYR A 52 9.81 8.76 -16.79
C TYR A 52 8.61 8.62 -17.73
N LEU A 53 7.38 8.78 -17.23
CA LEU A 53 6.18 8.75 -18.05
C LEU A 53 6.08 9.98 -18.97
N GLY A 54 6.61 11.12 -18.55
CA GLY A 54 6.71 12.34 -19.38
C GLY A 54 7.92 12.38 -20.31
N THR A 55 8.86 11.45 -20.15
CA THR A 55 10.12 11.42 -20.92
C THR A 55 10.29 10.05 -21.59
N GLN A 56 11.20 9.23 -21.08
CA GLN A 56 11.48 7.89 -21.57
C GLN A 56 11.71 6.96 -20.40
N ILE A 57 10.99 5.84 -20.37
CA ILE A 57 11.26 4.73 -19.45
C ILE A 57 12.58 4.07 -19.86
N PRO A 58 13.55 3.86 -18.95
CA PRO A 58 14.81 3.20 -19.25
C PRO A 58 14.62 1.81 -19.87
N GLU A 59 15.50 1.43 -20.80
CA GLU A 59 15.38 0.17 -21.55
C GLU A 59 15.55 -1.07 -20.66
N GLU A 60 16.39 -0.94 -19.65
CA GLU A 60 16.65 -1.95 -18.63
C GLU A 60 15.46 -2.18 -17.69
N GLY A 61 14.52 -1.23 -17.63
CA GLY A 61 13.42 -1.24 -16.66
C GLY A 61 13.85 -0.78 -15.26
N LEU A 62 12.85 -0.38 -14.48
CA LEU A 62 13.02 0.10 -13.11
C LEU A 62 12.35 -0.86 -12.14
N CYS A 63 12.95 -1.03 -10.97
CA CYS A 63 12.43 -1.86 -9.89
C CYS A 63 12.61 -1.12 -8.56
N LEU A 64 11.61 -1.11 -7.69
CA LEU A 64 11.77 -0.49 -6.38
C LEU A 64 10.92 -1.12 -5.30
N LYS A 65 11.25 -0.75 -4.06
CA LYS A 65 10.46 -0.97 -2.85
C LYS A 65 10.14 0.38 -2.21
N GLN A 66 8.90 0.83 -2.28
CA GLN A 66 8.46 2.16 -1.83
C GLN A 66 7.57 2.05 -0.59
N PRO A 67 7.91 2.72 0.53
CA PRO A 67 6.94 3.01 1.58
C PRO A 67 5.81 3.88 1.02
N CYS A 68 4.56 3.46 1.21
CA CYS A 68 3.38 4.13 0.69
C CYS A 68 2.42 4.48 1.82
N LEU A 69 1.74 5.62 1.69
CA LEU A 69 0.72 6.07 2.62
C LEU A 69 -0.57 6.47 1.89
N ARG A 70 -1.68 5.87 2.32
CA ARG A 70 -3.03 6.03 1.78
C ARG A 70 -3.97 6.39 2.92
N LEU A 71 -4.54 7.58 2.89
CA LEU A 71 -5.38 8.08 3.98
C LEU A 71 -6.87 7.77 3.79
N GLN A 72 -7.27 6.97 2.79
CA GLN A 72 -8.69 6.68 2.55
C GLN A 72 -9.33 5.98 3.75
N GLY A 73 -8.64 5.02 4.38
CA GLY A 73 -9.13 4.28 5.55
C GLY A 73 -9.31 5.13 6.81
N LEU A 74 -8.69 6.32 6.88
CA LEU A 74 -8.88 7.27 7.98
C LEU A 74 -10.19 8.07 7.86
N ARG A 75 -10.89 7.94 6.74
CA ARG A 75 -12.20 8.57 6.52
C ARG A 75 -13.35 7.66 6.93
N ASP A 76 -13.06 6.40 7.29
CA ASP A 76 -14.04 5.50 7.87
C ASP A 76 -14.59 6.13 9.14
N THR A 77 -15.88 6.44 9.17
CA THR A 77 -16.50 6.97 10.37
C THR A 77 -16.43 5.90 11.46
N ILE A 78 -15.92 6.27 12.63
CA ILE A 78 -16.00 5.46 13.84
C ILE A 78 -17.45 5.53 14.33
N SER A 79 -18.41 5.01 13.55
CA SER A 79 -19.75 4.74 14.06
C SER A 79 -19.66 3.49 14.93
N LEU A 80 -20.15 3.59 16.16
CA LEU A 80 -20.44 2.43 17.01
C LEU A 80 -21.24 1.42 16.16
N GLU A 81 -20.76 0.18 16.07
CA GLU A 81 -21.24 -0.95 15.22
C GLU A 81 -20.59 -1.16 13.85
N ASN A 82 -19.39 -0.60 13.61
CA ASN A 82 -18.68 -0.72 12.33
C ASN A 82 -18.56 -2.15 11.76
N GLN A 83 -19.42 -2.46 10.78
CA GLN A 83 -19.31 -3.61 9.87
C GLN A 83 -17.91 -3.72 9.23
N LEU A 84 -17.15 -2.61 9.16
CA LEU A 84 -15.79 -2.55 8.64
C LEU A 84 -14.75 -3.30 9.50
N GLU A 85 -14.92 -3.35 10.83
CA GLU A 85 -14.07 -4.18 11.69
C GLU A 85 -14.27 -5.67 11.40
N LEU A 86 -15.51 -6.04 11.03
CA LEU A 86 -15.90 -7.40 10.67
C LEU A 86 -15.50 -7.79 9.24
N LYS A 87 -15.23 -6.83 8.34
CA LYS A 87 -14.80 -7.14 6.96
C LYS A 87 -13.38 -7.71 6.95
N SER A 88 -13.20 -8.87 6.32
CA SER A 88 -11.88 -9.50 6.12
C SER A 88 -11.02 -8.77 5.06
N GLU A 89 -11.60 -7.79 4.36
CA GLU A 89 -10.97 -6.99 3.33
C GLU A 89 -11.05 -5.51 3.73
N ARG A 90 -9.91 -4.97 4.16
CA ARG A 90 -9.72 -3.54 4.45
C ARG A 90 -8.45 -3.13 3.72
N TYR A 91 -8.49 -2.00 3.03
CA TYR A 91 -7.27 -1.38 2.51
C TYR A 91 -6.50 -0.79 3.69
N ILE A 92 -5.24 -1.17 3.82
CA ILE A 92 -4.34 -0.62 4.85
C ILE A 92 -3.81 0.74 4.39
N GLY A 93 -3.70 1.67 5.33
CA GLY A 93 -3.23 3.01 5.03
C GLY A 93 -1.72 3.07 4.80
N TYR A 94 -0.92 2.56 5.74
CA TYR A 94 0.52 2.37 5.52
C TYR A 94 0.82 0.97 4.98
N PHE A 95 1.62 0.90 3.92
CA PHE A 95 2.13 -0.35 3.34
C PHE A 95 3.44 -0.12 2.58
N THR A 96 4.10 -1.21 2.19
CA THR A 96 5.25 -1.17 1.30
C THR A 96 4.86 -1.65 -0.09
N GLY A 97 4.92 -0.79 -1.09
CA GLY A 97 4.77 -1.16 -2.49
C GLY A 97 6.04 -1.81 -3.04
N LEU A 98 5.88 -2.91 -3.78
CA LEU A 98 6.90 -3.49 -4.64
C LEU A 98 6.44 -3.32 -6.09
N GLY A 99 7.30 -2.78 -6.94
CA GLY A 99 6.89 -2.45 -8.29
C GLY A 99 8.03 -2.54 -9.30
N ILE A 100 7.64 -2.68 -10.55
CA ILE A 100 8.49 -2.50 -11.72
C ILE A 100 7.83 -1.55 -12.73
N LEU A 101 8.65 -0.87 -13.52
CA LEU A 101 8.23 -0.08 -14.67
C LEU A 101 9.14 -0.40 -15.86
N VAL A 102 8.58 -0.77 -17.00
CA VAL A 102 9.34 -1.13 -18.21
C VAL A 102 8.83 -0.42 -19.45
N GLY A 103 9.72 -0.21 -20.40
CA GLY A 103 9.38 0.36 -21.70
C GLY A 103 8.44 -0.52 -22.53
N PRO A 104 7.87 0.02 -23.62
CA PRO A 104 6.78 -0.61 -24.36
C PRO A 104 7.23 -1.86 -25.15
N ASN A 105 8.54 -1.96 -25.43
CA ASN A 105 9.13 -3.09 -26.16
C ASN A 105 9.31 -4.35 -25.31
N LYS A 106 8.95 -4.32 -24.01
CA LYS A 106 9.14 -5.40 -23.04
C LYS A 106 7.84 -6.17 -22.71
N GLU A 107 6.79 -6.01 -23.52
CA GLU A 107 5.46 -6.60 -23.28
C GLU A 107 5.49 -8.12 -22.99
N ASN A 108 6.16 -8.90 -23.84
CA ASN A 108 6.23 -10.35 -23.64
C ASN A 108 7.18 -10.69 -22.49
N SER A 109 8.34 -10.03 -22.41
CA SER A 109 9.35 -10.33 -21.39
C SER A 109 8.84 -10.04 -19.98
N VAL A 110 8.10 -8.94 -19.77
CA VAL A 110 7.56 -8.60 -18.45
C VAL A 110 6.53 -9.63 -17.98
N GLN A 111 5.73 -10.17 -18.89
CA GLN A 111 4.78 -11.23 -18.57
C GLN A 111 5.48 -12.55 -18.21
N GLU A 112 6.52 -12.93 -18.96
CA GLU A 112 7.34 -14.10 -18.67
C GLU A 112 8.05 -13.98 -17.31
N GLU A 113 8.56 -12.79 -17.00
CA GLU A 113 9.21 -12.48 -15.73
C GLU A 113 8.24 -12.52 -14.55
N ILE A 114 7.00 -12.01 -14.71
CA ILE A 114 5.94 -12.12 -13.69
C ILE A 114 5.59 -13.59 -13.44
N LEU A 115 5.47 -14.40 -14.49
CA LEU A 115 5.23 -15.85 -14.37
C LEU A 115 6.38 -16.55 -13.64
N GLU A 116 7.62 -16.25 -13.99
CA GLU A 116 8.81 -16.79 -13.32
C GLU A 116 8.86 -16.40 -11.85
N LEU A 117 8.58 -15.13 -11.53
CA LEU A 117 8.51 -14.63 -10.16
C LEU A 117 7.47 -15.41 -9.34
N LEU A 118 6.23 -15.49 -9.82
CA LEU A 118 5.12 -16.09 -9.08
C LEU A 118 5.24 -17.62 -8.99
N LEU A 119 5.52 -18.29 -10.11
CA LEU A 119 5.50 -19.75 -10.20
C LEU A 119 6.82 -20.39 -9.77
N GLN A 120 7.96 -19.76 -10.02
CA GLN A 120 9.27 -20.37 -9.76
C GLN A 120 9.93 -19.81 -8.50
N LYS A 121 9.97 -18.49 -8.33
CA LYS A 121 10.61 -17.87 -7.16
C LYS A 121 9.73 -17.97 -5.92
N TYR A 122 8.45 -17.60 -6.03
CA TYR A 122 7.48 -17.76 -4.94
C TYR A 122 6.84 -19.14 -4.84
N LYS A 123 7.00 -19.98 -5.88
CA LYS A 123 6.47 -21.37 -5.91
C LYS A 123 4.95 -21.44 -5.70
N ILE A 124 4.23 -20.44 -6.18
CA ILE A 124 2.78 -20.43 -6.16
C ILE A 124 2.29 -21.42 -7.22
N LEU A 125 1.37 -22.31 -6.85
CA LEU A 125 0.76 -23.21 -7.82
C LEU A 125 -0.03 -22.41 -8.86
N GLN A 126 0.19 -22.73 -10.13
CA GLN A 126 -0.48 -22.09 -11.27
C GLN A 126 -2.01 -22.08 -11.12
N SER A 127 -2.61 -23.18 -10.64
CA SER A 127 -4.05 -23.33 -10.40
C SER A 127 -4.62 -22.42 -9.30
N ASN A 128 -3.75 -21.79 -8.50
CA ASN A 128 -4.13 -20.84 -7.46
C ASN A 128 -4.08 -19.40 -7.93
N ILE A 129 -3.54 -19.12 -9.12
CA ILE A 129 -3.47 -17.77 -9.67
C ILE A 129 -4.57 -17.61 -10.71
N LYS A 130 -5.32 -16.51 -10.60
CA LYS A 130 -6.32 -16.12 -11.60
C LYS A 130 -6.15 -14.65 -11.94
N ILE A 131 -6.34 -14.28 -13.19
CA ILE A 131 -6.27 -12.88 -13.64
C ILE A 131 -7.68 -12.39 -13.94
N PHE A 132 -7.99 -11.18 -13.50
CA PHE A 132 -9.24 -10.48 -13.79
C PHE A 132 -8.91 -9.32 -14.72
N ALA A 133 -9.52 -9.31 -15.90
CA ALA A 133 -9.18 -8.38 -16.97
C ALA A 133 -10.41 -8.02 -17.81
N ARG A 134 -10.33 -6.91 -18.54
CA ARG A 134 -11.31 -6.56 -19.58
C ARG A 134 -11.00 -7.29 -20.88
N THR A 135 -12.02 -7.45 -21.72
CA THR A 135 -11.91 -8.08 -23.04
C THR A 135 -11.00 -7.33 -24.01
N ASP A 136 -10.76 -6.03 -23.81
CA ASP A 136 -9.90 -5.21 -24.68
C ASP A 136 -8.41 -5.21 -24.26
N MET A 137 -8.04 -5.96 -23.23
CA MET A 137 -6.65 -6.07 -22.74
C MET A 137 -5.83 -7.09 -23.52
N ASN A 138 -5.55 -6.78 -24.78
CA ASN A 138 -4.81 -7.67 -25.68
C ASN A 138 -3.36 -7.90 -25.25
N PHE A 139 -2.81 -7.08 -24.35
CA PHE A 139 -1.44 -7.21 -23.84
C PHE A 139 -1.21 -8.45 -22.98
N LEU A 140 -2.26 -9.21 -22.61
CA LEU A 140 -2.15 -10.41 -21.77
C LEU A 140 -1.80 -11.69 -22.54
N GLY A 141 -1.24 -11.57 -23.75
CA GLY A 141 -1.03 -12.68 -24.69
C GLY A 141 -0.15 -13.82 -24.16
N VAL A 142 0.86 -13.53 -23.33
CA VAL A 142 1.68 -14.58 -22.71
C VAL A 142 0.99 -15.15 -21.48
N LEU A 143 0.44 -14.29 -20.62
CA LEU A 143 -0.23 -14.69 -19.39
C LEU A 143 -1.44 -15.60 -19.65
N SER A 144 -2.24 -15.29 -20.67
CA SER A 144 -3.43 -16.06 -21.08
C SER A 144 -3.13 -17.50 -21.52
N LYS A 145 -1.88 -17.81 -21.90
CA LYS A 145 -1.48 -19.17 -22.27
C LYS A 145 -1.17 -20.04 -21.05
N GLN A 146 -0.90 -19.43 -19.90
CA GLN A 146 -0.48 -20.13 -18.69
C GLN A 146 -1.45 -19.95 -17.51
N LEU A 147 -2.19 -18.85 -17.43
CA LEU A 147 -3.07 -18.55 -16.30
C LEU A 147 -4.52 -18.47 -16.75
N ASP A 148 -5.42 -18.84 -15.84
CA ASP A 148 -6.86 -18.65 -16.04
C ASP A 148 -7.17 -17.14 -16.01
N ILE A 149 -7.78 -16.63 -17.08
CA ILE A 149 -8.20 -15.23 -17.19
C ILE A 149 -9.72 -15.18 -17.16
N ASN A 150 -10.25 -14.51 -16.13
CA ASN A 150 -11.64 -14.10 -16.09
C ASN A 150 -11.78 -12.78 -16.87
N LEU A 151 -12.49 -12.83 -18.00
CA LEU A 151 -12.83 -11.64 -18.75
C LEU A 151 -14.14 -11.07 -18.21
N GLU A 152 -14.07 -9.87 -17.65
CA GLU A 152 -15.22 -9.18 -17.08
C GLU A 152 -15.72 -8.07 -18.01
N GLN A 153 -17.04 -7.85 -17.96
CA GLN A 153 -17.70 -6.69 -18.60
C GLN A 153 -17.95 -5.54 -17.62
N ASN A 154 -17.34 -5.59 -16.44
CA ASN A 154 -17.54 -4.62 -15.36
C ASN A 154 -17.28 -3.17 -15.82
N PRO A 155 -17.92 -2.17 -15.17
CA PRO A 155 -17.84 -0.77 -15.59
C PRO A 155 -16.38 -0.30 -15.66
N GLU A 156 -16.07 0.43 -16.74
CA GLU A 156 -14.73 0.79 -17.22
C GLU A 156 -13.75 1.25 -16.11
N ILE A 157 -14.28 1.96 -15.10
CA ILE A 157 -13.53 2.64 -14.03
C ILE A 157 -12.64 1.71 -13.19
N TYR A 158 -13.02 0.45 -12.92
CA TYR A 158 -12.22 -0.42 -12.05
C TYR A 158 -10.84 -0.78 -12.66
N TYR A 159 -10.77 -0.75 -13.98
CA TYR A 159 -9.59 -1.16 -14.73
C TYR A 159 -8.80 0.01 -15.31
N ASP A 160 -9.33 1.21 -15.20
CA ASP A 160 -8.74 2.42 -15.76
C ASP A 160 -7.91 3.16 -14.70
N TRP A 161 -6.65 3.41 -15.04
CA TRP A 161 -5.67 4.07 -14.18
C TRP A 161 -5.45 5.51 -14.61
N GLN A 162 -5.41 6.41 -13.64
CA GLN A 162 -5.05 7.81 -13.85
C GLN A 162 -3.78 8.13 -13.06
N TYR A 163 -2.81 8.73 -13.73
CA TYR A 163 -1.50 9.05 -13.15
C TYR A 163 -1.38 10.50 -12.67
N GLY A 164 -2.45 11.30 -12.78
CA GLY A 164 -2.43 12.73 -12.45
C GLY A 164 -1.55 13.56 -13.38
N LEU A 165 -1.24 13.03 -14.57
CA LEU A 165 -0.48 13.70 -15.62
C LEU A 165 -1.37 13.85 -16.86
N ASP A 166 -1.21 14.96 -17.56
CA ASP A 166 -2.01 15.26 -18.76
C ASP A 166 -1.85 14.15 -19.81
N ASN A 167 -2.99 13.61 -20.24
CA ASN A 167 -3.10 12.56 -21.25
C ASN A 167 -2.47 11.21 -20.90
N ILE A 168 -1.96 11.00 -19.68
CA ILE A 168 -1.38 9.71 -19.27
C ILE A 168 -2.41 8.87 -18.51
N LYS A 169 -2.70 7.70 -19.05
CA LYS A 169 -3.69 6.74 -18.53
C LYS A 169 -3.12 5.32 -18.54
N GLY A 170 -3.76 4.41 -17.84
CA GLY A 170 -3.43 2.99 -17.92
C GLY A 170 -4.65 2.08 -17.94
N LYS A 171 -4.44 0.85 -18.39
CA LYS A 171 -5.42 -0.25 -18.32
C LYS A 171 -4.80 -1.42 -17.56
N GLY A 172 -5.39 -1.78 -16.43
CA GLY A 172 -4.82 -2.74 -15.48
C GLY A 172 -5.51 -4.09 -15.48
N ALA A 173 -4.76 -5.19 -15.51
CA ALA A 173 -5.24 -6.53 -15.18
C ALA A 173 -4.87 -6.88 -13.73
N THR A 174 -5.82 -7.45 -12.99
CA THR A 174 -5.64 -7.73 -11.56
C THR A 174 -5.31 -9.21 -11.33
N PHE A 175 -4.24 -9.47 -10.59
CA PHE A 175 -3.83 -10.81 -10.16
C PHE A 175 -4.50 -11.17 -8.85
N MET A 176 -5.14 -12.34 -8.83
CA MET A 176 -5.83 -12.89 -7.68
C MET A 176 -5.20 -14.20 -7.25
N LEU A 177 -5.12 -14.43 -5.94
CA LEU A 177 -4.64 -15.66 -5.33
C LEU A 177 -5.77 -16.37 -4.59
N ARG A 178 -5.95 -17.66 -4.90
CA ARG A 178 -6.90 -18.55 -4.23
C ARG A 178 -6.51 -18.81 -2.78
N GLN A 179 -7.45 -18.58 -1.87
CA GLN A 179 -7.33 -18.83 -0.44
C GLN A 179 -7.88 -20.22 -0.05
N LYS A 180 -7.67 -20.66 1.20
CA LYS A 180 -8.14 -21.97 1.70
C LYS A 180 -9.65 -22.17 1.58
N ASN A 181 -10.42 -21.11 1.77
CA ASN A 181 -11.88 -21.12 1.63
C ASN A 181 -12.34 -20.96 0.18
N ASN A 182 -11.45 -21.15 -0.80
CA ASN A 182 -11.67 -20.95 -2.24
C ASN A 182 -12.01 -19.52 -2.67
N SER A 183 -12.00 -18.54 -1.75
CA SER A 183 -12.10 -17.14 -2.14
C SER A 183 -10.87 -16.71 -2.93
N LEU A 184 -11.04 -15.73 -3.81
CA LEU A 184 -9.96 -15.11 -4.58
C LEU A 184 -9.67 -13.75 -3.96
N LYS A 185 -8.39 -13.48 -3.67
CA LYS A 185 -7.96 -12.19 -3.10
C LYS A 185 -6.90 -11.56 -3.96
N GLU A 186 -6.98 -10.25 -4.14
CA GLU A 186 -6.02 -9.47 -4.91
C GLU A 186 -4.61 -9.58 -4.32
N ILE A 187 -3.61 -9.74 -5.21
CA ILE A 187 -2.20 -9.78 -4.86
C ILE A 187 -1.34 -8.82 -5.68
N GLY A 188 -1.87 -8.12 -6.68
CA GLY A 188 -1.11 -7.21 -7.53
C GLY A 188 -1.78 -6.93 -8.86
N GLN A 189 -1.20 -6.02 -9.64
CA GLN A 189 -1.75 -5.57 -10.92
C GLN A 189 -0.65 -5.40 -11.95
N LEU A 190 -0.96 -5.73 -13.22
CA LEU A 190 -0.15 -5.38 -14.40
C LEU A 190 -0.93 -4.34 -15.20
N ILE A 191 -0.35 -3.16 -15.38
CA ILE A 191 -0.96 -2.01 -16.02
C ILE A 191 -0.19 -1.67 -17.28
N GLU A 192 -0.91 -1.59 -18.39
CA GLU A 192 -0.38 -1.05 -19.64
C GLU A 192 -0.62 0.47 -19.68
N ILE A 193 0.44 1.25 -19.89
CA ILE A 193 0.44 2.70 -19.75
C ILE A 193 0.50 3.36 -21.12
N TYR A 194 -0.27 4.44 -21.28
CA TYR A 194 -0.44 5.16 -22.53
C TYR A 194 -0.41 6.68 -22.33
N SER A 195 0.08 7.39 -23.35
CA SER A 195 -0.10 8.83 -23.54
C SER A 195 -0.85 9.07 -24.85
N GLY A 196 -2.13 9.46 -24.76
CA GLY A 196 -3.03 9.41 -25.91
C GLY A 196 -3.14 7.99 -26.48
N GLU A 197 -2.78 7.81 -27.76
CA GLU A 197 -2.74 6.50 -28.42
C GLU A 197 -1.37 5.80 -28.31
N LYS A 198 -0.34 6.50 -27.82
CA LYS A 198 1.02 5.97 -27.74
C LYS A 198 1.19 5.13 -26.48
N LYS A 199 1.54 3.85 -26.65
CA LYS A 199 1.99 2.98 -25.56
C LYS A 199 3.30 3.50 -24.98
N LEU A 200 3.32 3.77 -23.67
CA LEU A 200 4.51 4.20 -22.94
C LEU A 200 5.27 3.03 -22.33
N GLY A 201 4.56 2.03 -21.81
CA GLY A 201 5.20 0.94 -21.08
C GLY A 201 4.24 0.12 -20.24
N TYR A 202 4.81 -0.64 -19.30
CA TYR A 202 4.08 -1.49 -18.38
C TYR A 202 4.53 -1.26 -16.94
N GLU A 203 3.58 -1.24 -16.03
CA GLU A 203 3.82 -1.26 -14.59
C GLU A 203 3.29 -2.58 -14.03
N PHE A 204 4.08 -3.26 -13.21
CA PHE A 204 3.57 -4.35 -12.38
C PHE A 204 3.92 -4.08 -10.93
N GLY A 205 2.93 -4.15 -10.04
CA GLY A 205 3.16 -3.86 -8.64
C GLY A 205 2.17 -4.50 -7.69
N PHE A 206 2.58 -4.60 -6.43
CA PHE A 206 1.76 -5.07 -5.34
C PHE A 206 2.20 -4.57 -3.96
N GLY A 207 1.25 -4.52 -3.03
CA GLY A 207 1.52 -4.26 -1.61
C GLY A 207 2.14 -5.49 -0.95
N LEU A 208 3.32 -5.34 -0.37
CA LEU A 208 4.09 -6.40 0.30
C LEU A 208 3.30 -7.06 1.43
N GLU A 209 2.63 -6.26 2.25
CA GLU A 209 1.80 -6.74 3.36
C GLU A 209 0.64 -7.59 2.85
N THR A 210 -0.10 -7.08 1.86
CA THR A 210 -1.22 -7.79 1.23
C THR A 210 -0.73 -9.10 0.61
N PHE A 211 0.30 -9.06 -0.23
CA PHE A 211 0.89 -10.24 -0.85
C PHE A 211 1.30 -11.28 0.20
N THR A 212 2.00 -10.85 1.27
CA THR A 212 2.48 -11.75 2.32
C THR A 212 1.33 -12.41 3.08
N SER A 213 0.28 -11.67 3.41
CA SER A 213 -0.93 -12.21 4.07
C SER A 213 -1.61 -13.25 3.17
N ARG A 214 -1.82 -12.95 1.89
CA ARG A 214 -2.49 -13.87 0.94
C ARG A 214 -1.62 -15.09 0.61
N PHE A 215 -0.30 -14.91 0.54
CA PHE A 215 0.65 -16.00 0.35
C PHE A 215 0.58 -17.02 1.50
N LEU A 216 0.46 -16.53 2.73
CA LEU A 216 0.27 -17.36 3.92
C LEU A 216 -1.15 -17.91 4.08
N GLN A 217 -2.07 -17.52 3.19
CA GLN A 217 -3.49 -17.84 3.26
C GLN A 217 -4.09 -17.43 4.61
N ASP A 218 -3.66 -16.26 5.08
CA ASP A 218 -4.11 -15.66 6.32
C ASP A 218 -5.11 -14.54 6.01
N GLU A 219 -6.25 -14.57 6.69
CA GLU A 219 -7.28 -13.55 6.57
C GLU A 219 -7.04 -12.36 7.52
N THR A 220 -6.08 -12.50 8.44
CA THR A 220 -5.67 -11.46 9.37
C THR A 220 -4.70 -10.48 8.73
N PHE A 221 -4.69 -9.26 9.26
CA PHE A 221 -3.68 -8.25 8.96
C PHE A 221 -2.35 -8.51 9.69
N ALA A 222 -2.04 -9.76 10.04
CA ALA A 222 -0.82 -10.10 10.78
C ALA A 222 0.47 -9.80 10.01
N SER A 223 0.40 -9.65 8.68
CA SER A 223 1.51 -9.14 7.88
C SER A 223 1.74 -7.64 8.05
N TRP A 224 0.79 -6.89 8.59
CA TRP A 224 0.93 -5.44 8.76
C TRP A 224 1.96 -5.13 9.85
N PRO A 225 3.04 -4.39 9.55
CA PRO A 225 4.11 -4.12 10.51
C PRO A 225 3.70 -3.59 11.88
N ILE A 226 2.62 -2.82 11.97
CA ILE A 226 2.13 -2.24 13.24
C ILE A 226 1.72 -3.30 14.26
N THR A 227 1.33 -4.49 13.80
CA THR A 227 0.90 -5.60 14.68
C THR A 227 2.00 -6.11 15.60
N LYS A 228 3.28 -5.86 15.31
CA LYS A 228 4.40 -6.25 16.19
C LYS A 228 4.47 -5.43 17.48
N TYR A 229 3.87 -4.25 17.48
CA TYR A 229 4.00 -3.28 18.56
C TYR A 229 2.73 -3.17 19.39
N ILE A 230 1.64 -3.82 18.98
CA ILE A 230 0.34 -3.79 19.65
C ILE A 230 0.09 -5.11 20.36
N GLU A 231 -0.40 -5.02 21.59
CA GLU A 231 -0.67 -6.18 22.44
C GLU A 231 -2.12 -6.68 22.28
N GLU A 232 -2.35 -7.95 22.59
CA GLU A 232 -3.71 -8.48 22.75
C GLU A 232 -4.40 -7.78 23.94
N PRO A 233 -5.72 -7.51 23.87
CA PRO A 233 -6.68 -7.94 22.85
C PRO A 233 -6.84 -6.95 21.68
N HIS A 234 -5.95 -5.96 21.54
CA HIS A 234 -6.16 -4.82 20.63
C HIS A 234 -5.84 -5.13 19.17
N LEU A 235 -5.15 -6.23 18.87
CA LEU A 235 -4.81 -6.67 17.52
C LEU A 235 -6.02 -6.92 16.61
N LYS A 236 -7.20 -7.16 17.20
CA LYS A 236 -8.44 -7.35 16.44
C LYS A 236 -9.04 -6.06 15.87
N PHE A 237 -8.59 -4.89 16.31
CA PHE A 237 -9.18 -3.59 15.94
C PHE A 237 -8.43 -2.93 14.78
N LYS A 238 -8.88 -3.19 13.56
CA LYS A 238 -8.22 -2.74 12.32
C LYS A 238 -8.14 -1.23 12.21
N THR A 239 -9.17 -0.49 12.67
CA THR A 239 -9.15 0.97 12.67
C THR A 239 -8.04 1.51 13.58
N LEU A 240 -7.79 0.87 14.72
CA LEU A 240 -6.69 1.24 15.61
C LEU A 240 -5.34 1.02 14.94
N LEU A 241 -5.13 -0.17 14.37
CA LEU A 241 -3.91 -0.51 13.62
C LEU A 241 -3.64 0.51 12.50
N ASP A 242 -4.69 0.88 11.76
CA ASP A 242 -4.62 1.81 10.64
C ASP A 242 -4.24 3.22 11.06
N ASN A 243 -4.94 3.77 12.06
CA ASN A 243 -4.66 5.11 12.57
C ASN A 243 -3.24 5.18 13.14
N TYR A 244 -2.82 4.18 13.92
CA TYR A 244 -1.48 4.14 14.49
C TYR A 244 -0.39 4.06 13.42
N SER A 245 -0.52 3.13 12.47
CA SER A 245 0.47 3.00 11.40
C SER A 245 0.55 4.26 10.53
N CYS A 246 -0.59 4.89 10.22
CA CYS A 246 -0.63 6.13 9.46
C CYS A 246 0.01 7.29 10.25
N LEU A 247 -0.35 7.48 11.52
CA LEU A 247 0.19 8.59 12.31
C LEU A 247 1.69 8.48 12.47
N ALA A 248 2.19 7.33 12.89
CA ALA A 248 3.63 7.14 13.06
C ALA A 248 4.39 7.29 11.74
N THR A 249 3.79 6.89 10.61
CA THR A 249 4.34 7.14 9.27
C THR A 249 4.39 8.63 8.93
N MET A 250 3.33 9.39 9.22
CA MET A 250 3.30 10.84 9.02
C MET A 250 4.37 11.52 9.88
N LEU A 251 4.50 11.15 11.16
CA LEU A 251 5.48 11.70 12.09
C LEU A 251 6.94 11.33 11.73
N SER A 252 7.14 10.27 10.96
CA SER A 252 8.45 9.87 10.44
C SER A 252 8.90 10.69 9.22
N CYS A 253 7.99 11.48 8.64
CA CYS A 253 8.31 12.37 7.52
C CYS A 253 9.11 13.60 8.00
N ASP A 254 9.75 14.28 7.05
CA ASP A 254 10.36 15.58 7.31
C ASP A 254 9.26 16.64 7.48
N THR A 255 9.00 17.03 8.73
CA THR A 255 7.94 17.97 9.08
C THR A 255 8.18 19.38 8.53
N SER A 256 9.42 19.73 8.16
CA SER A 256 9.70 21.01 7.50
C SER A 256 9.08 21.12 6.11
N LYS A 257 8.68 19.99 5.51
CA LYS A 257 8.01 19.90 4.21
C LYS A 257 6.48 19.88 4.31
N PHE A 258 5.92 19.99 5.51
CA PHE A 258 4.47 19.91 5.68
C PHE A 258 3.80 21.16 5.13
N THR A 259 2.81 20.95 4.27
CA THR A 259 1.85 21.97 3.88
C THR A 259 0.68 22.02 4.86
N GLU A 260 -0.19 23.02 4.73
CA GLU A 260 -1.41 23.11 5.55
C GLU A 260 -2.26 21.82 5.48
N ARG A 261 -2.36 21.20 4.29
CA ARG A 261 -3.09 19.93 4.13
C ARG A 261 -2.46 18.77 4.92
N HIS A 262 -1.14 18.72 5.00
CA HIS A 262 -0.45 17.70 5.82
C HIS A 262 -0.76 17.90 7.29
N ILE A 263 -0.72 19.14 7.76
CA ILE A 263 -1.04 19.50 9.15
C ILE A 263 -2.50 19.17 9.48
N GLN A 264 -3.43 19.45 8.56
CA GLN A 264 -4.85 19.11 8.71
C GLN A 264 -5.07 17.60 8.86
N GLU A 265 -4.48 16.78 7.99
CA GLU A 265 -4.60 15.31 8.08
C GLU A 265 -3.89 14.73 9.31
N LEU A 266 -2.74 15.30 9.70
CA LEU A 266 -2.04 14.94 10.94
C LEU A 266 -2.95 15.18 12.16
N ASN A 267 -3.49 16.39 12.30
CA ASN A 267 -4.36 16.76 13.42
C ASN A 267 -5.64 15.91 13.45
N LYS A 268 -6.20 15.61 12.28
CA LYS A 268 -7.35 14.70 12.17
C LYS A 268 -7.01 13.32 12.69
N ASN A 269 -5.85 12.77 12.35
CA ASN A 269 -5.44 11.46 12.83
C ASN A 269 -5.14 11.45 14.33
N ILE A 270 -4.51 12.50 14.87
CA ILE A 270 -4.30 12.65 16.33
C ILE A 270 -5.65 12.62 17.07
N ARG A 271 -6.65 13.37 16.58
CA ARG A 271 -8.01 13.35 17.14
C ARG A 271 -8.67 11.97 17.06
N ASN A 272 -8.49 11.28 15.94
CA ASN A 272 -9.00 9.91 15.80
C ASN A 272 -8.35 8.97 16.84
N ILE A 273 -7.04 9.10 17.08
CA ILE A 273 -6.36 8.31 18.11
C ILE A 273 -6.92 8.62 19.50
N ALA A 274 -7.07 9.89 19.87
CA ALA A 274 -7.67 10.27 21.16
C ALA A 274 -9.08 9.69 21.33
N LEU A 275 -9.89 9.68 20.27
CA LEU A 275 -11.21 9.06 20.28
C LEU A 275 -11.13 7.53 20.44
N LEU A 276 -10.24 6.86 19.72
CA LEU A 276 -10.07 5.41 19.82
C LEU A 276 -9.51 4.99 21.18
N GLN A 277 -8.67 5.80 21.80
CA GLN A 277 -8.17 5.57 23.15
C GLN A 277 -9.30 5.53 24.17
N ASP A 278 -10.20 6.51 24.10
CA ASP A 278 -11.38 6.53 24.94
C ASP A 278 -12.30 5.32 24.68
N ILE A 279 -12.53 4.96 23.41
CA ILE A 279 -13.37 3.81 23.04
C ILE A 279 -12.78 2.48 23.53
N PHE A 280 -11.46 2.31 23.45
CA PHE A 280 -10.78 1.05 23.77
C PHE A 280 -10.14 1.01 25.15
N GLY A 281 -10.26 2.09 25.95
CA GLY A 281 -9.67 2.20 27.28
C GLY A 281 -8.13 2.20 27.28
N LEU A 282 -7.51 2.85 26.29
CA LEU A 282 -6.05 2.95 26.14
C LEU A 282 -5.53 4.26 26.73
N SER A 283 -4.37 4.24 27.38
CA SER A 283 -3.71 5.46 27.85
C SER A 283 -2.95 6.18 26.75
N SER A 284 -2.75 7.50 26.91
CA SER A 284 -1.84 8.32 26.11
C SER A 284 -0.42 7.74 26.04
N GLU A 285 0.08 7.23 27.16
CA GLU A 285 1.40 6.62 27.26
C GLU A 285 1.50 5.34 26.42
N TYR A 286 0.46 4.51 26.41
CA TYR A 286 0.41 3.31 25.57
C TYR A 286 0.45 3.68 24.08
N SER A 287 -0.41 4.60 23.66
CA SER A 287 -0.43 5.07 22.26
C SER A 287 0.93 5.62 21.83
N TYR A 288 1.54 6.47 22.66
CA TYR A 288 2.86 7.05 22.41
C TYR A 288 3.94 5.97 22.25
N ASP A 289 4.01 5.01 23.18
CA ASP A 289 4.98 3.92 23.11
C ASP A 289 4.84 3.09 21.82
N VAL A 290 3.61 2.72 21.46
CA VAL A 290 3.34 1.96 20.23
C VAL A 290 3.77 2.75 18.98
N LEU A 291 3.39 4.02 18.90
CA LEU A 291 3.74 4.90 17.77
C LEU A 291 5.26 5.06 17.65
N ASN A 292 5.95 5.27 18.78
CA ASN A 292 7.39 5.44 18.79
C ASN A 292 8.14 4.14 18.41
N ARG A 293 7.74 3.00 18.98
CA ARG A 293 8.34 1.69 18.62
C ARG A 293 8.13 1.34 17.16
N PHE A 294 6.94 1.62 16.61
CA PHE A 294 6.70 1.42 15.18
C PHE A 294 7.55 2.35 14.31
N SER A 295 7.58 3.64 14.64
CA SER A 295 8.37 4.65 13.93
C SER A 295 9.86 4.26 13.89
N LEU A 296 10.40 3.86 15.04
CA LEU A 296 11.79 3.41 15.16
C LEU A 296 12.02 2.12 14.38
N GLY A 297 11.12 1.15 14.47
CA GLY A 297 11.29 -0.15 13.86
C GLY A 297 11.13 -0.18 12.33
N GLU A 298 10.24 0.63 11.76
CA GLU A 298 10.01 0.65 10.31
C GLU A 298 10.77 1.79 9.59
N PHE A 299 11.04 2.92 10.25
CA PHE A 299 11.68 4.09 9.62
C PHE A 299 13.02 4.50 10.26
N ASN A 300 13.44 3.84 11.34
CA ASN A 300 14.65 4.22 12.10
C ASN A 300 14.64 5.68 12.54
N LYS A 301 13.46 6.17 12.95
CA LYS A 301 13.23 7.52 13.45
C LYS A 301 12.35 7.45 14.68
N GLU A 302 12.70 8.20 15.71
CA GLU A 302 11.76 8.47 16.80
C GLU A 302 10.65 9.40 16.30
N THR A 303 9.46 9.29 16.89
CA THR A 303 8.40 10.25 16.57
C THR A 303 8.83 11.61 17.09
N ASN A 304 9.20 12.52 16.19
CA ASN A 304 9.44 13.91 16.52
C ASN A 304 8.11 14.61 16.77
N LEU A 305 8.13 15.57 17.71
CA LEU A 305 7.03 16.38 18.28
C LEU A 305 6.71 15.96 19.72
N ASN A 306 6.17 16.91 20.49
CA ASN A 306 5.49 16.70 21.77
C ASN A 306 4.19 15.90 21.55
N LEU A 307 4.28 14.74 20.88
CA LEU A 307 3.16 13.92 20.45
C LEU A 307 2.30 13.51 21.64
N LEU A 308 2.95 13.12 22.75
CA LEU A 308 2.27 12.78 23.99
C LEU A 308 1.40 13.95 24.48
N ASP A 309 1.94 15.18 24.46
CA ASP A 309 1.19 16.36 24.88
C ASP A 309 0.05 16.69 23.92
N LEU A 310 0.25 16.51 22.61
CA LEU A 310 -0.81 16.71 21.60
C LEU A 310 -1.95 15.71 21.76
N ILE A 311 -1.64 14.44 22.02
CA ILE A 311 -2.66 13.41 22.28
C ILE A 311 -3.44 13.77 23.56
N LYS A 312 -2.74 14.11 24.65
CA LYS A 312 -3.36 14.54 25.91
C LYS A 312 -4.24 15.78 25.74
N GLN A 313 -3.79 16.74 24.94
CA GLN A 313 -4.58 17.93 24.63
C GLN A 313 -5.88 17.59 23.89
N GLU A 314 -5.85 16.65 22.94
CA GLU A 314 -7.06 16.23 22.25
C GLU A 314 -7.97 15.34 23.13
N GLU A 315 -7.42 14.54 24.04
CA GLU A 315 -8.20 13.84 25.08
C GLU A 315 -8.96 14.85 25.96
N ASP A 316 -8.29 15.92 26.41
CA ASP A 316 -8.89 17.01 27.18
C ASP A 316 -9.99 17.73 26.38
N ASN A 317 -9.76 18.01 25.10
CA ASN A 317 -10.75 18.63 24.21
C ASN A 317 -12.00 17.74 24.06
N LEU A 318 -11.82 16.42 23.87
CA LEU A 318 -12.92 15.47 23.78
C LEU A 318 -13.71 15.38 25.09
N TRP A 319 -13.02 15.39 26.23
CA TRP A 319 -13.65 15.42 27.54
C TRP A 319 -14.48 16.69 27.73
N ARG A 320 -13.92 17.86 27.41
CA ARG A 320 -14.63 19.16 27.51
C ARG A 320 -15.87 19.17 26.62
N PHE A 321 -15.74 18.74 25.37
CA PHE A 321 -16.85 18.66 24.41
C PHE A 321 -18.01 17.80 24.94
N ARG A 322 -17.72 16.61 25.49
CA ARG A 322 -18.74 15.71 26.05
C ARG A 322 -19.46 16.27 27.27
N ASN A 323 -18.78 17.13 28.04
CA ASN A 323 -19.32 17.77 29.23
C ASN A 323 -19.92 19.15 28.95
N GLY A 324 -20.01 19.58 27.68
CA GLY A 324 -20.54 20.89 27.31
C GLY A 324 -19.70 22.06 27.82
N ILE A 325 -18.40 21.83 28.06
CA ILE A 325 -17.45 22.85 28.48
C ILE A 325 -16.83 23.44 27.21
N ASN A 326 -17.10 24.72 26.96
CA ASN A 326 -16.52 25.47 25.84
C ASN A 326 -15.08 25.90 26.11
#